data_AF-A0A3G1B329-F1
#
_entry.id   AF-A0A3G1B329-F1
#
_cell.length_a   1.000
_cell.length_b   1.000
_cell.length_c   1.000
_cell.angle_alpha   90.00
_cell.angle_beta   90.00
_cell.angle_gamma   90.00
#
_symmetry.space_group_name_H-M   'P 1'
#
loop_
_entity.id
_entity.type
_entity.pdbx_description
1 polymer ?
#
loop_
_entity_poly.entity_id
_entity_poly.type
_entity_poly.pdbx_seq_one_letter_code
_entity_poly.pdbx_strand_id
1 'polypeptide(L)'
;MVASSIFVNDSVQVLPNPYALTIKPRLEYSIYVTGIILEKLESERESIHGNNYKFYSQNDITDSADFVKQVESESSIIVAIEAIKIVKNALISVSQISKLTEIASLISLIRMVNSNIYGIIHTTRHDLVELSTSLGSIVMDSGCLLEATFDFKQTNSESKQILAELNLIAESKIRKQYPNLNS
;
A
#
# COMPACT_ATOMS: atom_id res chain seq x y z
N MET A 1 3.12 31.62 9.50
CA MET A 1 4.08 30.92 8.62
C MET A 1 5.27 31.84 8.37
N VAL A 2 6.48 31.48 8.83
CA VAL A 2 7.68 32.32 8.61
C VAL A 2 8.28 31.92 7.25
N ALA A 3 8.01 32.72 6.22
CA ALA A 3 8.74 32.59 4.98
C ALA A 3 10.20 32.99 5.24
N SER A 4 11.15 32.08 5.01
CA SER A 4 12.56 32.41 5.03
C SER A 4 12.84 33.35 3.86
N SER A 5 13.06 34.63 4.15
CA SER A 5 13.48 35.63 3.18
C SER A 5 14.96 35.93 3.34
N ILE A 6 15.65 36.07 2.22
CA ILE A 6 17.03 36.58 2.15
C ILE A 6 17.00 37.82 1.27
N PHE A 7 17.67 38.87 1.76
CA PHE A 7 17.89 40.07 0.97
C PHE A 7 19.06 39.83 0.02
N VAL A 8 18.78 39.87 -1.29
CA VAL A 8 19.81 39.86 -2.33
C VAL A 8 19.53 41.06 -3.25
N ASN A 9 20.48 42.00 -3.34
CA ASN A 9 20.37 43.22 -4.15
C ASN A 9 19.05 43.99 -3.98
N ASP A 10 18.72 44.38 -2.74
CA ASP A 10 17.50 45.15 -2.39
C ASP A 10 16.16 44.53 -2.85
N SER A 11 16.18 43.25 -3.24
CA SER A 11 15.00 42.47 -3.58
C SER A 11 14.77 41.40 -2.52
N VAL A 12 13.53 41.30 -2.02
CA VAL A 12 13.11 40.21 -1.14
C VAL A 12 12.91 38.98 -2.03
N GLN A 13 13.86 38.06 -2.01
CA GLN A 13 13.64 36.74 -2.59
C GLN A 13 12.92 35.87 -1.55
N VAL A 14 11.68 35.50 -1.87
CA VAL A 14 10.98 34.44 -1.14
C VAL A 14 11.64 33.13 -1.54
N LEU A 15 12.37 32.49 -0.62
CA LEU A 15 12.90 31.16 -0.87
C LEU A 15 11.72 30.20 -1.08
N PRO A 16 11.83 29.27 -2.05
CA PRO A 16 10.84 28.21 -2.17
C PRO A 16 10.76 27.46 -0.84
N ASN A 17 9.54 27.17 -0.39
CA ASN A 17 9.36 26.45 0.87
C ASN A 17 10.12 25.10 0.79
N PRO A 18 11.06 24.82 1.71
CA PRO A 18 11.89 23.60 1.65
C PRO A 18 11.06 22.31 1.66
N TYR A 19 9.85 22.34 2.24
CA TYR A 19 8.90 21.23 2.17
C TYR A 19 8.44 20.95 0.74
N ALA A 20 8.18 21.98 -0.06
CA ALA A 20 7.70 21.84 -1.43
C ALA A 20 8.78 21.27 -2.38
N LEU A 21 10.06 21.61 -2.14
CA LEU A 21 11.18 21.17 -2.98
C LEU A 21 11.46 19.67 -2.88
N THR A 22 11.11 19.04 -1.75
CA THR A 22 11.44 17.64 -1.46
C THR A 22 10.26 16.68 -1.66
N ILE A 23 9.04 17.18 -1.86
CA ILE A 23 7.85 16.34 -2.05
C ILE A 23 7.95 15.49 -3.32
N LYS A 24 8.27 16.12 -4.45
CA LYS A 24 8.34 15.42 -5.74
C LYS A 24 9.34 14.24 -5.74
N PRO A 25 10.62 14.41 -5.37
CA PRO A 25 11.56 13.28 -5.36
C PRO A 25 11.17 12.17 -4.38
N ARG A 26 10.56 12.50 -3.22
CA ARG A 26 10.06 11.49 -2.28
C ARG A 26 8.84 10.75 -2.81
N LEU A 27 7.96 11.41 -3.55
CA LEU A 27 6.83 10.78 -4.22
C LEU A 27 7.31 9.82 -5.31
N GLU A 28 8.25 10.25 -6.15
CA GLU A 28 8.87 9.42 -7.19
C GLU A 28 9.55 8.18 -6.58
N TYR A 29 10.28 8.37 -5.48
CA TYR A 29 10.86 7.26 -4.72
C TYR A 29 9.79 6.31 -4.16
N SER A 30 8.70 6.85 -3.61
CA SER A 30 7.59 6.03 -3.08
C SER A 30 6.92 5.20 -4.19
N ILE A 31 6.76 5.76 -5.39
CA ILE A 31 6.28 5.02 -6.57
C ILE A 31 7.26 3.89 -6.93
N TYR A 32 8.56 4.16 -6.92
CA TYR A 32 9.58 3.13 -7.14
C TYR A 32 9.49 1.99 -6.11
N VAL A 33 9.39 2.31 -4.81
CA VAL A 33 9.23 1.33 -3.73
C VAL A 33 7.96 0.48 -3.91
N THR A 34 6.83 1.06 -4.35
CA THR A 34 5.63 0.26 -4.68
C THR A 34 5.89 -0.77 -5.77
N GLY A 35 6.76 -0.45 -6.75
CA GLY A 35 7.18 -1.39 -7.80
C GLY A 35 7.94 -2.59 -7.23
N ILE A 36 8.92 -2.34 -6.35
CA ILE A 36 9.69 -3.40 -5.69
C ILE A 36 8.79 -4.31 -4.85
N ILE A 37 7.86 -3.71 -4.08
CA ILE A 37 6.92 -4.49 -3.26
C ILE A 37 6.06 -5.38 -4.14
N LEU A 38 5.52 -4.86 -5.24
CA LEU A 38 4.68 -5.65 -6.16
C LEU A 38 5.45 -6.82 -6.75
N GLU A 39 6.67 -6.60 -7.24
CA GLU A 39 7.51 -7.66 -7.80
C GLU A 39 7.72 -8.80 -6.79
N LYS A 40 8.08 -8.45 -5.55
CA LYS A 40 8.28 -9.43 -4.46
C LYS A 40 6.98 -10.18 -4.12
N LEU A 41 5.86 -9.47 -3.98
CA LEU A 41 4.57 -10.10 -3.68
C LEU A 41 4.09 -11.02 -4.81
N GLU A 42 4.27 -10.61 -6.06
CA GLU A 42 3.89 -11.40 -7.23
C GLU A 42 4.73 -12.67 -7.33
N SER A 43 6.04 -12.59 -7.09
CA SER A 43 6.91 -13.77 -7.04
C SER A 43 6.52 -14.77 -5.93
N GLU A 44 6.24 -14.28 -4.72
CA GLU A 44 5.77 -15.13 -3.61
C GLU A 44 4.40 -15.76 -3.90
N ARG A 45 3.50 -15.00 -4.52
CA ARG A 45 2.19 -15.51 -4.94
C ARG A 45 2.34 -16.62 -5.96
N GLU A 46 3.18 -16.45 -6.98
CA GLU A 46 3.41 -17.50 -8.00
C GLU A 46 3.92 -18.80 -7.38
N SER A 47 4.85 -18.70 -6.42
CA SER A 47 5.37 -19.84 -5.68
C SER A 47 4.28 -20.57 -4.88
N ILE A 48 3.53 -19.84 -4.06
CA ILE A 48 2.46 -20.42 -3.23
C ILE A 48 1.33 -20.97 -4.10
N HIS A 49 0.89 -20.22 -5.10
CA HIS A 49 -0.15 -20.64 -6.02
C HIS A 49 0.23 -21.95 -6.75
N GLY A 50 1.46 -22.04 -7.25
CA GLY A 50 1.95 -23.24 -7.92
C GLY A 50 1.95 -24.47 -7.01
N ASN A 51 2.37 -24.30 -5.76
CA ASN A 51 2.33 -25.37 -4.76
C ASN A 51 0.89 -25.78 -4.41
N ASN A 52 0.02 -24.80 -4.17
CA ASN A 52 -1.37 -25.02 -3.81
C ASN A 52 -2.13 -25.70 -4.96
N TYR A 53 -1.94 -25.23 -6.20
CA TYR A 53 -2.58 -25.80 -7.38
C TYR A 53 -2.12 -27.25 -7.63
N LYS A 54 -0.82 -27.53 -7.47
CA LYS A 54 -0.30 -28.90 -7.55
C LYS A 54 -0.94 -29.80 -6.50
N PHE A 55 -1.03 -29.34 -5.25
CA PHE A 55 -1.70 -30.09 -4.19
C PHE A 55 -3.18 -30.35 -4.53
N TYR A 56 -3.91 -29.30 -4.90
CA TYR A 56 -5.34 -29.37 -5.24
C TYR A 56 -5.64 -30.33 -6.41
N SER A 57 -4.80 -30.33 -7.44
CA SER A 57 -5.00 -31.17 -8.63
C SER A 57 -4.65 -32.64 -8.43
N GLN A 58 -3.89 -32.97 -7.39
CA GLN A 58 -3.37 -34.32 -7.15
C GLN A 58 -4.09 -35.06 -6.02
N ASN A 59 -4.95 -34.39 -5.26
CA ASN A 59 -5.61 -34.94 -4.08
C ASN A 59 -7.12 -34.81 -4.19
N ASP A 60 -7.84 -35.91 -3.93
CA ASP A 60 -9.30 -35.91 -3.86
C ASP A 60 -9.82 -35.23 -2.59
N ILE A 61 -9.01 -35.21 -1.53
CA ILE A 61 -9.31 -34.60 -0.22
C ILE A 61 -8.57 -33.28 -0.12
N THR A 62 -9.32 -32.18 -0.15
CA THR A 62 -8.78 -30.81 -0.15
C THR A 62 -9.32 -29.95 1.00
N ASP A 63 -10.03 -30.56 1.95
CA ASP A 63 -10.60 -29.90 3.14
C ASP A 63 -9.70 -30.04 4.39
N SER A 64 -8.44 -30.47 4.21
CA SER A 64 -7.50 -30.53 5.33
C SER A 64 -7.20 -29.13 5.87
N ALA A 65 -7.16 -28.99 7.20
CA ALA A 65 -6.92 -27.71 7.87
C ALA A 65 -5.62 -27.02 7.42
N ASP A 66 -4.58 -27.81 7.14
CA ASP A 66 -3.30 -27.29 6.65
C ASP A 66 -3.40 -26.69 5.25
N PHE A 67 -4.15 -27.35 4.34
CA PHE A 67 -4.34 -26.83 2.99
C PHE A 67 -5.25 -25.59 2.97
N VAL A 68 -6.32 -25.58 3.78
CA VAL A 68 -7.16 -24.38 3.95
C VAL A 68 -6.31 -23.19 4.39
N LYS A 69 -5.42 -23.38 5.37
CA LYS A 69 -4.50 -22.33 5.83
C LYS A 69 -3.52 -21.86 4.75
N GLN A 70 -3.06 -22.76 3.87
CA GLN A 70 -2.22 -22.38 2.73
C GLN A 70 -2.99 -21.54 1.70
N VAL A 71 -4.25 -21.87 1.44
CA VAL A 71 -5.12 -21.08 0.56
C VAL A 71 -5.48 -19.73 1.18
N GLU A 72 -5.72 -19.65 2.49
CA GLU A 72 -5.89 -18.39 3.22
C GLU A 72 -4.64 -17.51 3.14
N SER A 73 -3.46 -18.12 3.19
CA SER A 73 -2.18 -17.42 3.02
C SER A 73 -2.07 -16.84 1.61
N GLU A 74 -2.41 -17.61 0.58
CA GLU A 74 -2.49 -17.13 -0.80
C GLU A 74 -3.49 -15.97 -0.96
N SER A 75 -4.67 -16.10 -0.36
CA SER A 75 -5.70 -15.04 -0.33
C SER A 75 -5.15 -13.75 0.27
N SER A 76 -4.44 -13.84 1.40
CA SER A 76 -3.82 -12.68 2.06
C SER A 76 -2.77 -11.99 1.18
N ILE A 77 -2.02 -12.75 0.38
CA ILE A 77 -1.05 -12.20 -0.59
C ILE A 77 -1.78 -11.52 -1.75
N ILE A 78 -2.88 -12.09 -2.24
CA ILE A 78 -3.72 -11.46 -3.28
C ILE A 78 -4.23 -10.10 -2.79
N VAL A 79 -4.74 -10.02 -1.56
CA VAL A 79 -5.18 -8.77 -0.93
C VAL A 79 -4.04 -7.75 -0.89
N ALA A 80 -2.84 -8.18 -0.48
CA ALA A 80 -1.66 -7.31 -0.44
C ALA A 80 -1.30 -6.74 -1.83
N ILE A 81 -1.30 -7.58 -2.87
CA ILE A 81 -1.00 -7.15 -4.25
C ILE A 81 -2.02 -6.09 -4.70
N GLU A 82 -3.31 -6.34 -4.51
CA GLU A 82 -4.35 -5.38 -4.94
C GLU A 82 -4.27 -4.07 -4.17
N ALA A 83 -4.00 -4.12 -2.86
CA ALA A 83 -3.81 -2.92 -2.05
C ALA A 83 -2.63 -2.08 -2.57
N ILE A 84 -1.49 -2.70 -2.85
CA ILE A 84 -0.31 -1.97 -3.36
C ILE A 84 -0.54 -1.44 -4.78
N LYS A 85 -1.34 -2.11 -5.61
CA LYS A 85 -1.80 -1.57 -6.91
C LYS A 85 -2.63 -0.30 -6.74
N ILE A 86 -3.58 -0.28 -5.79
CA ILE A 86 -4.36 0.92 -5.45
C ILE A 86 -3.42 2.05 -5.01
N VAL A 87 -2.48 1.77 -4.10
CA VAL A 87 -1.49 2.75 -3.64
C VAL A 87 -0.70 3.32 -4.81
N LYS A 88 -0.09 2.46 -5.63
CA LYS A 88 0.72 2.89 -6.78
C LYS A 88 -0.07 3.76 -7.75
N ASN A 89 -1.30 3.36 -8.07
CA ASN A 89 -2.16 4.13 -8.98
C ASN A 89 -2.52 5.50 -8.41
N ALA A 90 -2.81 5.57 -7.10
CA ALA A 90 -3.07 6.84 -6.44
C ALA A 90 -1.85 7.76 -6.49
N LEU A 91 -0.65 7.25 -6.18
CA LEU A 91 0.59 8.04 -6.21
C LEU A 91 0.92 8.55 -7.62
N ILE A 92 0.76 7.72 -8.66
CA ILE A 92 0.96 8.12 -10.06
C ILE A 92 -0.06 9.18 -10.50
N SER A 93 -1.28 9.14 -9.96
CA SER A 93 -2.36 10.07 -10.30
C SER A 93 -2.25 11.43 -9.59
N VAL A 94 -1.28 11.60 -8.67
CA VAL A 94 -1.03 12.88 -8.01
C VAL A 94 -0.48 13.87 -9.04
N SER A 95 -1.35 14.78 -9.46
CA SER A 95 -0.99 15.90 -10.34
C SER A 95 -0.74 17.21 -9.59
N GLN A 96 -1.17 17.31 -8.33
CA GLN A 96 -1.14 18.52 -7.52
C GLN A 96 -0.91 18.19 -6.04
N ILE A 97 -0.29 19.11 -5.29
CA ILE A 97 -0.01 18.94 -3.85
C ILE A 97 -1.31 18.78 -3.04
N SER A 98 -2.42 19.40 -3.47
CA SER A 98 -3.74 19.24 -2.85
C SER A 98 -4.21 17.80 -2.79
N LYS A 99 -3.88 16.98 -3.79
CA LYS A 99 -4.23 15.55 -3.83
C LYS A 99 -3.35 14.68 -2.93
N LEU A 100 -2.23 15.21 -2.42
CA LEU A 100 -1.38 14.47 -1.49
C LEU A 100 -1.99 14.35 -0.10
N THR A 101 -3.02 15.10 0.24
CA THR A 101 -3.74 14.88 1.51
C THR A 101 -4.69 13.69 1.42
N GLU A 102 -5.19 13.37 0.22
CA GLU A 102 -6.11 12.27 -0.05
C GLU A 102 -5.45 10.88 0.09
N ILE A 103 -4.12 10.80 -0.03
CA ILE A 103 -3.37 9.54 0.15
C ILE A 103 -3.21 9.14 1.63
N ALA A 104 -3.71 9.93 2.58
CA ALA A 104 -3.59 9.65 4.01
C ALA A 104 -4.20 8.28 4.39
N SER A 105 -5.34 7.91 3.79
CA SER A 105 -6.01 6.62 4.07
C SER A 105 -5.22 5.43 3.52
N LEU A 106 -4.38 5.65 2.53
CA LEU A 106 -3.53 4.62 1.96
C LEU A 106 -2.39 4.23 2.89
N ILE A 107 -1.93 5.14 3.76
CA ILE A 107 -0.89 4.85 4.76
C ILE A 107 -1.38 3.78 5.74
N SER A 108 -2.60 3.95 6.27
CA SER A 108 -3.22 2.99 7.16
C SER A 108 -3.49 1.66 6.46
N LEU A 109 -3.90 1.68 5.18
CA LEU A 109 -4.05 0.47 4.38
C LEU A 109 -2.73 -0.31 4.25
N ILE A 110 -1.62 0.36 3.94
CA ILE A 110 -0.28 -0.27 3.84
C ILE A 110 0.11 -0.94 5.17
N ARG A 111 -0.15 -0.27 6.30
CA ARG A 111 0.13 -0.83 7.64
C ARG A 111 -0.70 -2.06 7.95
N MET A 112 -1.99 -2.05 7.59
CA MET A 112 -2.87 -3.20 7.75
C MET A 112 -2.42 -4.37 6.88
N VAL A 113 -2.05 -4.12 5.62
CA VAL A 113 -1.52 -5.13 4.71
C VAL A 113 -0.23 -5.74 5.26
N ASN A 114 0.71 -4.93 5.72
CA ASN A 114 1.96 -5.39 6.33
C ASN A 114 1.70 -6.29 7.55
N SER A 115 0.68 -5.96 8.36
CA SER A 115 0.26 -6.80 9.48
C SER A 115 -0.35 -8.13 9.01
N ASN A 116 -1.21 -8.11 7.99
CA ASN A 116 -1.89 -9.30 7.48
C ASN A 116 -0.91 -10.34 6.91
N ILE A 117 0.16 -9.89 6.25
CA ILE A 117 1.15 -10.79 5.63
C ILE A 117 2.38 -11.04 6.51
N TYR A 118 2.42 -10.51 7.73
CA TYR A 118 3.61 -10.51 8.58
C TYR A 118 4.21 -11.90 8.81
N GLY A 119 3.34 -12.91 8.99
CA GLY A 119 3.71 -14.32 9.21
C GLY A 119 3.80 -15.15 7.93
N ILE A 120 3.57 -14.55 6.76
CA ILE A 120 3.50 -15.24 5.47
C ILE A 120 4.70 -14.82 4.60
N ILE A 121 4.89 -13.52 4.40
CA ILE A 121 5.94 -12.96 3.56
C ILE A 121 6.86 -12.07 4.40
N HIS A 122 8.15 -12.34 4.39
CA HIS A 122 9.15 -11.55 5.12
C HIS A 122 9.93 -10.57 4.23
N THR A 123 9.98 -10.83 2.91
CA THR A 123 10.82 -10.11 1.94
C THR A 123 10.39 -8.67 1.68
N THR A 124 9.13 -8.32 1.99
CA THR A 124 8.51 -7.01 1.74
C THR A 124 8.35 -6.15 2.99
N ARG A 125 8.66 -6.70 4.18
CA ARG A 125 8.38 -6.04 5.46
C ARG A 125 9.04 -4.66 5.58
N HIS A 126 10.33 -4.59 5.25
CA HIS A 126 11.09 -3.34 5.31
C HIS A 126 10.54 -2.31 4.33
N ASP A 127 10.30 -2.71 3.08
CA ASP A 127 9.77 -1.83 2.03
C ASP A 127 8.38 -1.29 2.37
N LEU A 128 7.50 -2.09 2.97
CA LEU A 128 6.16 -1.65 3.39
C LEU A 128 6.21 -0.62 4.52
N VAL A 129 7.10 -0.83 5.50
CA VAL A 129 7.33 0.14 6.58
C VAL A 129 7.90 1.44 6.01
N GLU A 130 8.91 1.34 5.16
CA GLU A 130 9.53 2.47 4.47
C GLU A 130 8.50 3.26 3.66
N LEU A 131 7.71 2.59 2.83
CA LEU A 131 6.65 3.21 2.04
C LEU A 131 5.65 3.97 2.93
N SER A 132 5.13 3.32 3.97
CA SER A 132 4.16 3.96 4.88
C SER A 132 4.75 5.19 5.60
N THR A 133 6.05 5.16 5.90
CA THR A 133 6.77 6.25 6.57
C THR A 133 7.06 7.42 5.62
N SER A 134 7.49 7.10 4.39
CA SER A 134 7.72 8.08 3.33
C SER A 134 6.42 8.82 3.00
N LEU A 135 5.33 8.09 2.79
CA LEU A 135 4.02 8.69 2.51
C LEU A 135 3.52 9.52 3.70
N GLY A 136 3.70 9.05 4.94
CA GLY A 136 3.37 9.85 6.12
C GLY A 136 4.08 11.19 6.16
N SER A 137 5.38 11.22 5.83
CA SER A 137 6.15 12.46 5.77
C SER A 137 5.67 13.38 4.64
N ILE A 138 5.38 12.84 3.45
CA ILE A 138 4.85 13.61 2.32
C ILE A 138 3.50 14.23 2.65
N VAL A 139 2.58 13.46 3.24
CA VAL A 139 1.24 13.91 3.65
C VAL A 139 1.34 15.04 4.67
N MET A 140 2.19 14.89 5.69
CA MET A 140 2.39 15.91 6.72
C MET A 140 2.94 17.22 6.13
N ASP A 141 3.98 17.12 5.31
CA ASP A 141 4.56 18.30 4.65
C ASP A 141 3.56 19.00 3.72
N SER A 142 2.77 18.22 2.98
CA SER A 142 1.70 18.74 2.12
C SER A 142 0.59 19.40 2.92
N GLY A 143 0.20 18.81 4.05
CA GLY A 143 -0.79 19.38 4.96
C GLY A 143 -0.33 20.70 5.56
N CYS A 144 0.93 20.79 5.97
CA CYS A 144 1.54 22.04 6.45
C CYS A 144 1.54 23.13 5.38
N LEU A 145 1.85 22.79 4.12
CA LEU A 145 1.85 23.74 3.00
C LEU A 145 0.45 24.27 2.66
N LEU A 146 -0.57 23.44 2.84
CA LEU A 146 -1.95 23.75 2.47
C LEU A 146 -2.80 24.23 3.67
N GLU A 147 -2.20 24.30 4.86
CA GLU A 147 -2.92 24.53 6.12
C GLU A 147 -4.10 23.55 6.30
N ALA A 148 -3.93 22.31 5.84
CA ALA A 148 -4.97 21.29 5.86
C ALA A 148 -5.07 20.64 7.25
N THR A 149 -6.30 20.23 7.60
CA THR A 149 -6.56 19.42 8.79
C THR A 149 -6.93 18.00 8.36
N PHE A 150 -6.46 17.01 9.13
CA PHE A 150 -6.71 15.59 8.85
C PHE A 150 -7.72 15.02 9.83
N ASP A 151 -8.80 14.45 9.32
CA ASP A 151 -9.66 13.57 10.11
C ASP A 151 -9.12 12.13 10.06
N PHE A 152 -8.34 11.77 11.07
CA PHE A 152 -7.77 10.42 11.18
C PHE A 152 -8.82 9.33 11.44
N LYS A 153 -9.99 9.67 12.00
CA LYS A 153 -11.07 8.69 12.18
C LYS A 153 -11.66 8.33 10.83
N GLN A 154 -11.99 9.34 10.03
CA GLN A 154 -12.51 9.17 8.68
C GLN A 154 -11.49 8.42 7.80
N THR A 155 -10.25 8.89 7.78
CA THR A 155 -9.13 8.28 7.07
C THR A 155 -8.97 6.78 7.38
N ASN A 156 -9.05 6.41 8.67
CA ASN A 156 -8.93 5.01 9.08
C ASN A 156 -10.17 4.18 8.73
N SER A 157 -11.36 4.79 8.71
CA SER A 157 -12.58 4.12 8.26
C SER A 157 -12.50 3.77 6.77
N GLU A 158 -12.03 4.70 5.95
CA GLU A 158 -11.80 4.49 4.52
C GLU A 158 -10.82 3.34 4.26
N SER A 159 -9.69 3.30 4.97
CA SER A 159 -8.72 2.20 4.82
C SER A 159 -9.33 0.83 5.11
N LYS A 160 -10.18 0.74 6.15
CA LYS A 160 -10.87 -0.49 6.53
C LYS A 160 -11.88 -0.91 5.47
N GLN A 161 -12.62 0.05 4.91
CA GLN A 161 -13.56 -0.22 3.83
C GLN A 161 -12.84 -0.76 2.60
N ILE A 162 -11.76 -0.10 2.17
CA ILE A 162 -10.94 -0.57 1.04
C ILE A 162 -10.45 -2.00 1.31
N LEU A 163 -9.89 -2.27 2.49
CA LEU A 163 -9.42 -3.61 2.81
C LEU A 163 -10.54 -4.66 2.78
N ALA A 164 -11.75 -4.32 3.25
CA ALA A 164 -12.91 -5.22 3.19
C ALA A 164 -13.29 -5.54 1.74
N GLU A 165 -13.31 -4.55 0.85
CA GLU A 165 -13.57 -4.75 -0.58
C GLU A 165 -12.50 -5.65 -1.22
N LEU A 166 -11.23 -5.45 -0.87
CA LEU A 166 -10.14 -6.28 -1.35
C LEU A 166 -10.24 -7.73 -0.88
N ASN A 167 -10.66 -7.96 0.37
CA ASN A 167 -10.90 -9.31 0.87
C ASN A 167 -11.98 -10.03 0.04
N LEU A 168 -13.07 -9.35 -0.31
CA LEU A 168 -14.13 -9.92 -1.17
C LEU A 168 -13.60 -10.25 -2.58
N ILE A 169 -12.73 -9.40 -3.13
CA ILE A 169 -12.08 -9.65 -4.43
C ILE A 169 -11.19 -10.89 -4.35
N ALA A 170 -10.37 -11.00 -3.29
CA ALA A 170 -9.48 -12.15 -3.10
C ALA A 170 -10.27 -13.45 -2.91
N GLU A 171 -11.30 -13.43 -2.08
CA GLU A 171 -12.20 -14.55 -1.84
C GLU A 171 -12.90 -15.02 -3.15
N SER A 172 -13.35 -14.06 -3.98
CA SER A 172 -13.89 -14.36 -5.32
C SER A 172 -12.86 -15.03 -6.23
N LYS A 173 -11.59 -14.60 -6.20
CA LYS A 173 -10.51 -15.23 -6.97
C LYS A 173 -10.19 -16.64 -6.46
N ILE A 174 -10.08 -16.83 -5.14
CA ILE A 174 -9.82 -18.11 -4.50
C ILE A 174 -10.92 -19.12 -4.83
N ARG A 175 -12.20 -18.74 -4.70
CA ARG A 175 -13.32 -19.63 -5.07
C ARG A 175 -13.30 -20.07 -6.53
N LYS A 176 -12.82 -19.21 -7.44
CA LYS A 176 -12.66 -19.57 -8.86
C LYS A 176 -11.49 -20.54 -9.07
N GLN A 177 -10.43 -20.42 -8.28
CA GLN A 177 -9.25 -21.27 -8.37
C GLN A 177 -9.47 -22.64 -7.71
N TYR A 178 -10.20 -22.68 -6.60
CA TYR A 178 -10.41 -23.86 -5.75
C TYR A 178 -11.92 -24.06 -5.49
N PRO A 179 -12.73 -24.41 -6.50
CA PRO A 179 -14.19 -24.43 -6.38
C PRO A 179 -14.75 -25.49 -5.42
N ASN A 180 -13.99 -26.55 -5.12
CA ASN A 180 -14.40 -27.63 -4.22
C ASN A 180 -13.77 -27.52 -2.82
N LEU A 181 -13.04 -26.43 -2.56
CA LEU A 181 -12.57 -26.13 -1.21
C LEU A 181 -13.78 -25.68 -0.39
N ASN A 182 -14.34 -26.57 0.43
CA ASN A 182 -15.42 -26.22 1.33
C ASN A 182 -14.86 -25.29 2.41
N SER A 183 -15.16 -23.99 2.31
CA SER A 183 -14.93 -22.98 3.35
C SER A 183 -15.95 -23.10 4.48
#